data_AF-W9XZW1-F1
#
_entry.id   AF-W9XZW1-F1
#
_cell.length_a   1.000
_cell.length_b   1.000
_cell.length_c   1.000
_cell.angle_alpha   90.00
_cell.angle_beta   90.00
_cell.angle_gamma   90.00
#
_symmetry.space_group_name_H-M   'P 1'
#
loop_
_entity.id
_entity.type
_entity.pdbx_description
1 polymer ?
#
loop_
_entity_poly.entity_id
_entity_poly.type
_entity_poly.pdbx_seq_one_letter_code
_entity_poly.pdbx_strand_id
1 'polypeptide(L)'
;MSMCALSAYRITSGATFSTRNIDEDLHPNIYLDEALAAIPGNFGESLDFEYLQAVGIICLNARERGNAPLLQQFLGLYHGAVAEPGFYDERRWPSSISVIEREERRRLYWHMYRLEVHTSLVLGHAVRCPELQSAISYPMLPDQDFTESAADSEWLSGWNFITDIYRGIEHLISYFKSGRTLASQENRSLSTAFLLDYDPQEKILMPLAVALSNLPSRFKRARGISRDVRQNRCGFQAANIICTYQLMRMLSFTANDMTFHKACETALELIEEISAIPLEYLRAMGLAMLQELAGFGHILSSFIKKELPRSDYQHLRTVMLCMSELLENLASCLSAAAEAGRRLRAYVEEIDRFLGPTVCPESRETNDVQEFDGAVARAQPYLEETFVPFELLQRIPWDWDWAEHAQVF
;
A
#
# COMPACT_ATOMS: atom_id res chain seq x y z
N MET A 1 13.35 24.93 -0.51
CA MET A 1 12.33 24.88 0.56
C MET A 1 11.61 23.54 0.65
N SER A 2 11.37 22.80 -0.44
CA SER A 2 10.70 21.48 -0.39
C SER A 2 11.33 20.48 0.59
N MET A 3 12.67 20.37 0.60
CA MET A 3 13.38 19.52 1.57
C MET A 3 13.14 19.97 3.01
N CYS A 4 13.20 21.26 3.31
CA CYS A 4 12.92 21.81 4.63
C CYS A 4 11.49 21.50 5.06
N ALA A 5 10.50 21.61 4.16
CA ALA A 5 9.12 21.28 4.44
C ALA A 5 8.93 19.80 4.81
N LEU A 6 9.58 18.89 4.08
CA LEU A 6 9.52 17.45 4.36
C LEU A 6 10.26 17.09 5.64
N SER A 7 11.48 17.59 5.82
CA SER A 7 12.25 17.35 7.04
C SER A 7 11.52 17.89 8.27
N ALA A 8 10.98 19.11 8.20
CA ALA A 8 10.23 19.69 9.29
C ALA A 8 8.97 18.88 9.62
N TYR A 9 8.21 18.49 8.60
CA TYR A 9 7.04 17.64 8.80
C TYR A 9 7.40 16.32 9.49
N ARG A 10 8.43 15.62 8.99
CA ARG A 10 8.91 14.35 9.57
C ARG A 10 9.43 14.50 11.00
N ILE A 11 10.07 15.62 11.33
CA ILE A 11 10.48 15.92 12.70
C ILE A 11 9.25 16.08 13.60
N THR A 12 8.29 16.93 13.20
CA THR A 12 7.08 17.20 13.99
C THR A 12 6.15 15.99 14.13
N SER A 13 6.14 15.08 13.15
CA SER A 13 5.37 13.83 13.21
C SER A 13 6.10 12.69 13.91
N GLY A 14 7.36 12.91 14.33
CA GLY A 14 8.18 11.90 14.99
C GLY A 14 8.74 10.82 14.05
N ALA A 15 8.59 10.98 12.73
CA ALA A 15 9.11 10.09 11.67
C ALA A 15 10.64 10.22 11.47
N THR A 16 11.41 10.24 12.57
CA THR A 16 12.87 10.33 12.58
C THR A 16 13.48 9.29 13.51
N PHE A 17 14.69 8.81 13.16
CA PHE A 17 15.42 7.82 13.97
C PHE A 17 16.21 8.45 15.14
N SER A 18 16.44 9.77 15.10
CA SER A 18 17.18 10.50 16.12
C SER A 18 16.66 11.92 16.23
N THR A 19 16.17 12.28 17.40
CA THR A 19 15.71 13.62 17.76
C THR A 19 16.80 14.31 18.59
N ARG A 20 17.82 14.87 17.94
CA ARG A 20 18.82 15.70 18.63
C ARG A 20 18.69 17.14 18.15
N ASN A 21 18.57 18.08 19.10
CA ASN A 21 18.53 19.52 18.88
C ASN A 21 17.42 19.97 17.92
N ILE A 22 16.17 19.66 18.27
CA ILE A 22 14.99 20.14 17.53
C ILE A 22 14.57 21.47 18.17
N ASP A 23 14.42 22.51 17.34
CA ASP A 23 13.81 23.77 17.73
C ASP A 23 12.32 23.58 17.97
N GLU A 24 11.77 24.18 19.03
CA GLU A 24 10.35 24.06 19.39
C GLU A 24 9.44 24.81 18.39
N ASP A 25 9.96 25.83 17.69
CA ASP A 25 9.22 26.69 16.76
C ASP A 25 9.27 26.22 15.29
N LEU A 26 9.30 24.91 15.05
CA LEU A 26 9.34 24.38 13.69
C LEU A 26 7.95 24.42 13.04
N HIS A 27 7.80 25.19 11.96
CA HIS A 27 6.53 25.32 11.21
C HIS A 27 6.63 24.73 9.80
N PRO A 28 6.28 23.44 9.59
CA PRO A 28 6.40 22.77 8.30
C PRO A 28 5.62 23.43 7.15
N ASN A 29 4.53 24.14 7.45
CA ASN A 29 3.67 24.77 6.44
C ASN A 29 4.34 25.99 5.80
N ILE A 30 5.09 26.79 6.56
CA ILE A 30 5.79 27.96 6.02
C ILE A 30 6.77 27.51 4.93
N TYR A 31 7.56 26.47 5.19
CA TYR A 31 8.48 25.92 4.19
C TYR A 31 7.76 25.33 2.99
N LEU A 32 6.56 24.77 3.18
CA LEU A 32 5.78 24.23 2.07
C LEU A 32 5.24 25.36 1.19
N ASP A 33 4.66 26.40 1.78
CA ASP A 33 4.11 27.55 1.06
C ASP A 33 5.21 28.25 0.24
N GLU A 34 6.39 28.46 0.83
CA GLU A 34 7.57 28.99 0.13
C GLU A 34 8.06 28.06 -0.98
N ALA A 35 7.99 26.74 -0.78
CA ALA A 35 8.34 25.77 -1.82
C ALA A 35 7.37 25.86 -3.00
N LEU A 36 6.06 25.94 -2.72
CA LEU A 36 5.02 26.05 -3.75
C LEU A 36 5.14 27.36 -4.53
N ALA A 37 5.39 28.48 -3.85
CA ALA A 37 5.57 29.78 -4.49
C ALA A 37 6.80 29.86 -5.40
N ALA A 38 7.83 29.05 -5.13
CA ALA A 38 9.05 28.99 -5.93
C ALA A 38 8.95 28.13 -7.20
N ILE A 39 7.92 27.28 -7.33
CA ILE A 39 7.74 26.46 -8.54
C ILE A 39 7.16 27.33 -9.67
N PRO A 40 7.79 27.35 -10.86
CA PRO A 40 7.29 28.14 -11.99
C PRO A 40 5.85 27.75 -12.36
N GLY A 41 4.96 28.75 -12.46
CA GLY A 41 3.54 28.52 -12.77
C GLY A 41 3.25 28.26 -14.25
N ASN A 42 4.20 28.47 -15.16
CA ASN A 42 3.99 28.36 -16.60
C ASN A 42 4.55 27.05 -17.15
N PHE A 43 3.68 26.25 -17.77
CA PHE A 43 4.06 25.12 -18.61
C PHE A 43 4.59 25.64 -19.95
N GLY A 44 5.86 25.39 -20.27
CA GLY A 44 6.43 25.77 -21.58
C GLY A 44 7.93 26.05 -21.58
N GLU A 45 8.55 26.21 -20.41
CA GLU A 45 10.00 26.11 -20.27
C GLU A 45 10.32 24.73 -19.69
N SER A 46 11.29 24.02 -20.29
CA SER A 46 11.79 22.75 -19.74
C SER A 46 12.22 22.99 -18.30
N LEU A 47 11.50 22.42 -17.33
CA LEU A 47 11.90 22.51 -15.93
C LEU A 47 13.31 21.94 -15.77
N ASP A 48 14.19 22.72 -15.16
CA ASP A 48 15.51 22.22 -14.78
C ASP A 48 15.38 21.02 -13.84
N PHE A 49 16.44 20.22 -13.77
CA PHE A 49 16.43 18.98 -13.00
C PHE A 49 16.13 19.21 -11.51
N GLU A 50 16.63 20.31 -10.95
CA GLU A 50 16.41 20.74 -9.57
C GLU A 50 14.94 21.04 -9.29
N TYR A 51 14.19 21.57 -10.27
CA TYR A 51 12.74 21.75 -10.13
C TYR A 51 12.02 20.41 -10.13
N LEU A 52 12.41 19.47 -10.99
CA LEU A 52 11.83 18.11 -10.96
C LEU A 52 12.07 17.43 -9.62
N GLN A 53 13.27 17.60 -9.03
CA GLN A 53 13.56 17.11 -7.68
C GLN A 53 12.65 17.79 -6.63
N ALA A 54 12.52 19.12 -6.70
CA ALA A 54 11.67 19.89 -5.78
C ALA A 54 10.19 19.47 -5.87
N VAL A 55 9.68 19.25 -7.08
CA VAL A 55 8.33 18.71 -7.36
C VAL A 55 8.17 17.32 -6.77
N GLY A 56 9.14 16.41 -6.97
CA GLY A 56 9.09 15.08 -6.39
C GLY A 56 9.04 15.09 -4.85
N ILE A 57 9.77 16.01 -4.21
CA ILE A 57 9.74 16.19 -2.75
C ILE A 57 8.38 16.77 -2.30
N ILE A 58 7.78 17.69 -3.07
CA ILE A 58 6.43 18.20 -2.79
C ILE A 58 5.41 17.06 -2.86
N CYS A 59 5.48 16.18 -3.87
CA CYS A 59 4.62 15.01 -3.95
C CYS A 59 4.79 14.09 -2.72
N LEU A 60 6.03 13.83 -2.31
CA LEU A 60 6.28 13.04 -1.10
C LEU A 60 5.71 13.70 0.16
N ASN A 61 5.86 15.02 0.30
CA ASN A 61 5.30 15.79 1.41
C ASN A 61 3.76 15.74 1.43
N ALA A 62 3.13 15.96 0.26
CA ALA A 62 1.68 15.87 0.10
C ALA A 62 1.16 14.48 0.48
N ARG A 63 1.85 13.42 0.04
CA ARG A 63 1.53 12.04 0.43
C ARG A 63 1.65 11.83 1.94
N GLU A 64 2.72 12.26 2.57
CA GLU A 64 2.91 12.06 4.02
C GLU A 64 1.88 12.80 4.89
N ARG A 65 1.27 13.84 4.34
CA ARG A 65 0.18 14.62 4.95
C ARG A 65 -1.21 14.10 4.60
N GLY A 66 -1.33 13.13 3.69
CA GLY A 66 -2.62 12.72 3.15
C GLY A 66 -3.32 13.83 2.34
N ASN A 67 -2.58 14.76 1.74
CA ASN A 67 -3.15 15.82 0.91
C ASN A 67 -3.26 15.35 -0.55
N ALA A 68 -4.31 14.59 -0.85
CA ALA A 68 -4.54 14.04 -2.20
C ALA A 68 -4.66 15.11 -3.31
N PRO A 69 -5.36 16.25 -3.12
CA PRO A 69 -5.42 17.29 -4.15
C PRO A 69 -4.04 17.84 -4.54
N LEU A 70 -3.21 18.19 -3.55
CA LEU A 70 -1.86 18.69 -3.79
C LEU A 70 -0.99 17.62 -4.48
N LEU A 71 -1.10 16.37 -4.02
CA LEU A 71 -0.38 15.25 -4.63
C LEU A 71 -0.74 15.07 -6.11
N GLN A 72 -2.03 15.07 -6.47
CA GLN A 72 -2.47 14.91 -7.85
C GLN A 72 -2.05 16.09 -8.73
N GLN A 73 -2.13 17.31 -8.21
CA GLN A 73 -1.67 18.51 -8.93
C GLN A 73 -0.18 18.39 -9.29
N PHE A 74 0.67 18.04 -8.33
CA PHE A 74 2.12 17.98 -8.55
C PHE A 74 2.58 16.71 -9.28
N LEU A 75 1.86 15.59 -9.16
CA LEU A 75 2.06 14.44 -10.04
C LEU A 75 1.74 14.82 -11.50
N GLY A 76 0.64 15.53 -11.74
CA GLY A 76 0.30 16.05 -13.06
C GLY A 76 1.39 16.96 -13.63
N LEU A 77 1.90 17.89 -12.81
CA LEU A 77 3.00 18.78 -13.17
C LEU A 77 4.27 17.99 -13.53
N TYR A 78 4.67 17.03 -12.68
CA TYR A 78 5.84 16.19 -12.92
C TYR A 78 5.72 15.43 -14.24
N HIS A 79 4.59 14.74 -14.45
CA HIS A 79 4.36 13.92 -15.64
C HIS A 79 4.33 14.76 -16.93
N GLY A 80 3.74 15.96 -16.87
CA GLY A 80 3.82 16.92 -17.98
C GLY A 80 5.25 17.35 -18.29
N ALA A 81 6.02 17.69 -17.25
CA ALA A 81 7.39 18.18 -17.40
C ALA A 81 8.39 17.12 -17.88
N VAL A 82 8.19 15.83 -17.55
CA VAL A 82 9.06 14.74 -18.03
C VAL A 82 8.70 14.29 -19.44
N ALA A 83 7.46 14.50 -19.89
CA ALA A 83 7.00 14.07 -21.20
C ALA A 83 7.62 14.88 -22.34
N GLU A 84 7.69 16.22 -22.19
CA GLU A 84 8.20 17.14 -23.21
C GLU A 84 9.67 16.86 -23.62
N PRO A 85 10.65 16.83 -22.70
CA PRO A 85 12.04 16.51 -23.02
C PRO A 85 12.28 15.01 -23.27
N GLY A 86 11.29 14.15 -22.96
CA GLY A 86 11.43 12.70 -23.01
C GLY A 86 12.35 12.15 -21.94
N PHE A 87 12.20 12.65 -20.72
CA PHE A 87 13.03 12.27 -19.58
C PHE A 87 12.93 10.78 -19.23
N TYR A 88 11.90 10.08 -19.72
CA TYR A 88 11.70 8.62 -19.62
C TYR A 88 12.63 7.80 -20.54
N ASP A 89 13.49 8.41 -21.35
CA ASP A 89 14.52 7.73 -22.16
C ASP A 89 15.91 8.35 -21.93
N GLU A 90 16.85 7.56 -21.40
CA GLU A 90 18.22 8.04 -21.12
C GLU A 90 18.95 8.55 -22.36
N ARG A 91 18.58 8.06 -23.55
CA ARG A 91 19.19 8.48 -24.81
C ARG A 91 18.84 9.92 -25.16
N ARG A 92 17.75 10.45 -24.59
CA ARG A 92 17.31 11.84 -24.77
C ARG A 92 17.92 12.80 -23.75
N TRP A 93 18.64 12.30 -22.74
CA TRP A 93 19.28 13.15 -21.76
C TRP A 93 20.48 13.91 -22.35
N PRO A 94 20.82 15.11 -21.84
CA PRO A 94 21.94 15.88 -22.38
C PRO A 94 23.25 15.09 -22.25
N SER A 95 24.07 15.08 -23.30
CA SER A 95 25.34 14.33 -23.31
C SER A 95 26.39 14.91 -22.35
N SER A 96 26.23 16.17 -21.94
CA SER A 96 27.14 16.90 -21.05
C SER A 96 26.89 16.64 -19.56
N ILE A 97 25.85 15.90 -19.18
CA ILE A 97 25.57 15.64 -17.76
C ILE A 97 26.64 14.74 -17.14
N SER A 98 26.93 14.99 -15.87
CA SER A 98 27.89 14.18 -15.13
C SER A 98 27.36 12.76 -14.88
N VAL A 99 28.26 11.84 -14.53
CA VAL A 99 27.88 10.48 -14.10
C VAL A 99 26.99 10.55 -12.85
N ILE A 100 27.26 11.46 -11.92
CA ILE A 100 26.47 11.62 -10.70
C ILE A 100 25.06 12.11 -11.02
N GLU A 101 24.94 13.15 -11.84
CA GLU A 101 23.65 13.69 -12.25
C GLU A 101 22.81 12.63 -12.97
N ARG A 102 23.44 11.79 -13.81
CA ARG A 102 22.76 10.66 -14.46
C ARG A 102 22.15 9.69 -13.44
N GLU A 103 22.89 9.35 -12.38
CA GLU A 103 22.40 8.49 -11.31
C GLU A 103 21.28 9.14 -10.48
N GLU A 104 21.38 10.45 -10.24
CA GLU A 104 20.31 11.22 -9.58
C GLU A 104 19.03 11.26 -10.41
N ARG A 105 19.13 11.44 -11.73
CA ARG A 105 18.00 11.38 -12.66
C ARG A 105 17.31 10.01 -12.62
N ARG A 106 18.08 8.91 -12.63
CA ARG A 106 17.55 7.54 -12.47
C ARG A 106 16.82 7.37 -11.14
N ARG A 107 17.40 7.85 -10.04
CA ARG A 107 16.78 7.75 -8.70
C ARG A 107 15.48 8.53 -8.62
N LEU A 108 15.46 9.76 -9.16
CA LEU A 108 14.24 10.58 -9.22
C LEU A 108 13.15 9.88 -10.04
N TYR A 109 13.50 9.41 -11.25
CA TYR A 109 12.55 8.76 -12.14
C TYR A 109 11.87 7.56 -11.48
N TRP A 110 12.67 6.61 -10.98
CA TRP A 110 12.15 5.39 -10.36
C TRP A 110 11.48 5.65 -9.00
N HIS A 111 11.85 6.72 -8.28
CA HIS A 111 11.07 7.15 -7.11
C HIS A 111 9.67 7.62 -7.51
N MET A 112 9.57 8.50 -8.50
CA MET A 112 8.29 9.04 -8.96
C MET A 112 7.42 7.98 -9.63
N TYR A 113 8.02 7.05 -10.36
CA TYR A 113 7.34 5.87 -10.89
C TYR A 113 6.68 5.04 -9.78
N ARG A 114 7.44 4.66 -8.74
CA ARG A 114 6.87 3.90 -7.60
C ARG A 114 5.78 4.68 -6.88
N LEU A 115 5.96 5.99 -6.72
CA LEU A 115 4.95 6.86 -6.14
C LEU A 115 3.67 6.85 -6.97
N GLU A 116 3.76 6.97 -8.30
CA GLU A 116 2.61 6.91 -9.21
C GLU A 116 1.88 5.55 -9.16
N VAL A 117 2.61 4.44 -9.14
CA VAL A 117 2.02 3.09 -9.03
C VAL A 117 1.31 2.94 -7.68
N HIS A 118 1.98 3.32 -6.60
CA HIS A 118 1.41 3.31 -5.24
C HIS A 118 0.12 4.12 -5.17
N THR A 119 0.13 5.36 -5.67
CA THR A 119 -1.04 6.23 -5.61
C THR A 119 -2.14 5.80 -6.57
N SER A 120 -1.81 5.18 -7.71
CA SER A 120 -2.80 4.57 -8.63
C SER A 120 -3.57 3.45 -7.95
N LEU A 121 -2.89 2.62 -7.15
CA LEU A 121 -3.50 1.56 -6.37
C LEU A 121 -4.37 2.13 -5.23
N VAL A 122 -3.80 3.08 -4.47
CA VAL A 122 -4.41 3.62 -3.25
C VAL A 122 -5.49 4.65 -3.53
N LEU A 123 -5.43 5.40 -4.63
CA LEU A 123 -6.39 6.46 -4.99
C LEU A 123 -7.26 6.09 -6.20
N GLY A 124 -6.97 4.97 -6.86
CA GLY A 124 -7.78 4.44 -7.96
C GLY A 124 -7.55 5.10 -9.33
N HIS A 125 -6.72 6.14 -9.46
CA HIS A 125 -6.41 6.76 -10.76
C HIS A 125 -5.57 5.85 -11.67
N ALA A 126 -5.49 6.14 -12.97
CA ALA A 126 -4.63 5.38 -13.89
C ALA A 126 -3.14 5.66 -13.66
N VAL A 127 -2.27 4.68 -13.97
CA VAL A 127 -0.80 4.87 -13.98
C VAL A 127 -0.45 5.68 -15.24
N ARG A 128 0.09 6.89 -15.08
CA ARG A 128 0.33 7.82 -16.20
C ARG A 128 1.62 7.56 -16.97
N CYS A 129 2.67 7.11 -16.29
CA CYS A 129 3.96 6.77 -16.90
C CYS A 129 4.24 5.27 -16.70
N PRO A 130 3.77 4.41 -17.62
CA PRO A 130 3.90 2.97 -17.49
C PRO A 130 5.33 2.50 -17.75
N GLU A 131 5.74 1.41 -17.10
CA GLU A 131 7.11 0.90 -17.17
C GLU A 131 7.51 0.47 -18.59
N LEU A 132 6.57 -0.06 -19.39
CA LEU A 132 6.81 -0.49 -20.78
C LEU A 132 7.23 0.65 -21.72
N GLN A 133 6.98 1.90 -21.33
CA GLN A 133 7.37 3.10 -22.10
C GLN A 133 8.61 3.79 -21.50
N SER A 134 9.24 3.14 -20.52
CA SER A 134 10.38 3.68 -19.77
C SER A 134 11.67 3.02 -20.23
N ALA A 135 12.61 3.81 -20.76
CA ALA A 135 13.94 3.36 -21.19
C ALA A 135 15.03 3.91 -20.23
N ILE A 136 14.78 3.74 -18.93
CA ILE A 136 15.68 4.17 -17.84
C ILE A 136 16.33 2.96 -17.18
N SER A 137 17.64 3.00 -16.99
CA SER A 137 18.38 1.96 -16.27
C SER A 137 18.22 2.13 -14.76
N TYR A 138 18.44 1.07 -14.00
CA TYR A 138 18.53 1.20 -12.54
C TYR A 138 19.76 2.02 -12.12
N PRO A 139 19.67 2.76 -11.00
CA PRO A 139 20.84 3.36 -10.38
C PRO A 139 21.79 2.26 -9.88
N MET A 140 23.09 2.49 -10.05
CA MET A 140 24.17 1.54 -9.76
C MET A 140 25.22 2.12 -8.82
N LEU A 141 25.41 3.45 -8.77
CA LEU A 141 26.42 4.05 -7.91
C LEU A 141 25.84 4.34 -6.53
N PRO A 142 26.32 3.72 -5.44
CA PRO A 142 25.91 4.08 -4.10
C PRO A 142 26.43 5.47 -3.73
N ASP A 143 25.76 6.12 -2.77
CA ASP A 143 26.23 7.40 -2.23
C ASP A 143 27.64 7.25 -1.64
N GLN A 144 28.48 8.27 -1.84
CA GLN A 144 29.76 8.38 -1.11
C GLN A 144 29.45 8.90 0.30
N ASP A 145 29.14 8.01 1.26
CA ASP A 145 29.08 8.42 2.66
C ASP A 145 30.47 8.24 3.28
N PHE A 146 30.98 9.29 3.92
CA PHE A 146 32.30 9.33 4.57
C PHE A 146 32.35 8.59 5.92
N THR A 147 31.42 7.67 6.19
CA THR A 147 31.38 6.94 7.47
C THR A 147 32.28 5.70 7.42
N GLU A 148 32.94 5.40 8.53
CA GLU A 148 33.85 4.24 8.71
C GLU A 148 33.13 2.88 8.75
N SER A 149 32.07 2.70 7.96
CA SER A 149 31.28 1.47 7.91
C SER A 149 31.84 0.48 6.89
N ALA A 150 31.60 -0.81 7.13
CA ALA A 150 32.01 -1.90 6.25
C ALA A 150 31.44 -1.73 4.83
N ALA A 151 32.16 -2.25 3.82
CA ALA A 151 31.79 -2.24 2.41
C ALA A 151 30.41 -2.89 2.10
N ASP A 152 29.83 -3.63 3.05
CA ASP A 152 28.63 -4.46 2.89
C ASP A 152 27.30 -3.75 3.17
N SER A 153 27.32 -2.44 3.45
CA SER A 153 26.12 -1.62 3.75
C SER A 153 25.51 -0.94 2.52
N GLU A 154 25.62 -1.58 1.35
CA GLU A 154 25.05 -1.11 0.09
C GLU A 154 23.51 -1.26 0.10
N TRP A 155 22.79 -0.17 -0.20
CA TRP A 155 21.33 -0.06 -0.03
C TRP A 155 20.54 -0.05 -1.34
N LEU A 156 21.19 0.23 -2.49
CA LEU A 156 20.54 0.33 -3.80
C LEU A 156 20.03 -1.02 -4.30
N SER A 157 20.66 -2.15 -3.98
CA SER A 157 20.15 -3.47 -4.37
C SER A 157 18.75 -3.74 -3.81
N GLY A 158 18.52 -3.42 -2.53
CA GLY A 158 17.18 -3.48 -1.94
C GLY A 158 16.22 -2.46 -2.55
N TRP A 159 16.69 -1.24 -2.83
CA TRP A 159 15.87 -0.18 -3.43
C TRP A 159 15.44 -0.49 -4.87
N ASN A 160 16.34 -1.05 -5.67
CA ASN A 160 16.08 -1.51 -7.03
C ASN A 160 15.08 -2.67 -7.02
N PHE A 161 15.24 -3.61 -6.08
CA PHE A 161 14.28 -4.70 -5.92
C PHE A 161 12.88 -4.21 -5.54
N ILE A 162 12.75 -3.19 -4.69
CA ILE A 162 11.43 -2.55 -4.44
C ILE A 162 10.83 -2.01 -5.73
N THR A 163 11.65 -1.47 -6.63
CA THR A 163 11.19 -1.02 -7.95
C THR A 163 10.66 -2.18 -8.79
N ASP A 164 11.33 -3.34 -8.77
CA ASP A 164 10.82 -4.55 -9.43
C ASP A 164 9.47 -5.01 -8.84
N ILE A 165 9.27 -4.91 -7.51
CA ILE A 165 7.97 -5.20 -6.89
C ILE A 165 6.89 -4.25 -7.42
N TYR A 166 7.16 -2.94 -7.48
CA TYR A 166 6.19 -1.98 -8.01
C TYR A 166 5.91 -2.19 -9.51
N ARG A 167 6.89 -2.65 -10.30
CA ARG A 167 6.65 -3.08 -11.69
C ARG A 167 5.67 -4.25 -11.73
N GLY A 168 5.83 -5.23 -10.84
CA GLY A 168 4.84 -6.31 -10.66
C GLY A 168 3.45 -5.79 -10.26
N ILE A 169 3.39 -4.84 -9.32
CA ILE A 169 2.13 -4.23 -8.88
C ILE A 169 1.43 -3.48 -10.03
N GLU A 170 2.14 -2.71 -10.86
CA GLU A 170 1.56 -2.01 -12.02
C GLU A 170 0.75 -2.97 -12.91
N HIS A 171 1.36 -4.12 -13.22
CA HIS A 171 0.72 -5.15 -14.03
C HIS A 171 -0.50 -5.77 -13.32
N LEU A 172 -0.40 -6.02 -12.02
CA LEU A 172 -1.51 -6.55 -11.22
C LEU A 172 -2.67 -5.56 -11.04
N ILE A 173 -2.41 -4.25 -11.03
CA ILE A 173 -3.47 -3.22 -10.99
C ILE A 173 -4.39 -3.36 -12.20
N SER A 174 -3.84 -3.73 -13.37
CA SER A 174 -4.62 -3.93 -14.58
C SER A 174 -5.61 -5.09 -14.45
N TYR A 175 -5.21 -6.20 -13.83
CA TYR A 175 -6.12 -7.31 -13.49
C TYR A 175 -7.20 -6.87 -12.50
N PHE A 176 -6.77 -6.23 -11.41
CA PHE A 176 -7.66 -5.76 -10.35
C PHE A 176 -8.74 -4.80 -10.86
N LYS A 177 -8.39 -3.88 -11.78
CA LYS A 177 -9.34 -2.94 -12.39
C LYS A 177 -10.19 -3.59 -13.48
N SER A 178 -9.65 -4.52 -14.26
CA SER A 178 -10.39 -5.23 -15.31
C SER A 178 -11.60 -5.98 -14.73
N GLY A 179 -11.42 -6.69 -13.60
CA GLY A 179 -12.51 -7.41 -12.93
C GLY A 179 -13.61 -6.51 -12.35
N ARG A 180 -13.34 -5.21 -12.14
CA ARG A 180 -14.30 -4.22 -11.62
C ARG A 180 -14.97 -3.39 -12.72
N THR A 181 -14.41 -3.35 -13.92
CA THR A 181 -14.92 -2.49 -15.00
C THR A 181 -16.12 -3.15 -15.69
N LEU A 182 -17.31 -2.94 -15.13
CA LEU A 182 -18.61 -3.37 -15.70
C LEU A 182 -19.05 -2.53 -16.91
N ALA A 183 -18.35 -1.43 -17.22
CA ALA A 183 -18.65 -0.58 -18.37
C ALA A 183 -18.41 -1.39 -19.66
N SER A 184 -19.51 -1.87 -20.24
CA SER A 184 -19.65 -2.68 -21.45
C SER A 184 -18.40 -2.64 -22.36
N GLN A 185 -17.52 -3.61 -22.16
CA GLN A 185 -16.48 -3.96 -23.14
C GLN A 185 -17.12 -4.35 -24.49
N GLU A 186 -18.41 -4.70 -24.48
CA GLU A 186 -19.19 -5.13 -25.65
C GLU A 186 -19.31 -4.03 -26.72
N ASN A 187 -19.17 -2.75 -26.34
CA ASN A 187 -19.18 -1.63 -27.28
C ASN A 187 -17.80 -1.27 -27.85
N ARG A 188 -16.73 -1.99 -27.49
CA ARG A 188 -15.38 -1.77 -28.04
C ARG A 188 -15.14 -2.66 -29.24
N SER A 189 -14.70 -2.07 -30.36
CA SER A 189 -14.34 -2.84 -31.56
C SER A 189 -13.05 -3.66 -31.41
N LEU A 190 -12.19 -3.31 -30.45
CA LEU A 190 -10.94 -4.01 -30.15
C LEU A 190 -10.98 -4.54 -28.71
N SER A 191 -10.85 -5.86 -28.58
CA SER A 191 -10.63 -6.50 -27.28
C SER A 191 -9.18 -6.29 -26.84
N THR A 192 -8.99 -5.91 -25.57
CA THR A 192 -7.67 -5.81 -24.93
C THR A 192 -7.41 -6.97 -23.97
N ALA A 193 -8.21 -8.05 -24.03
CA ALA A 193 -8.08 -9.21 -23.15
C ALA A 193 -6.71 -9.89 -23.26
N PHE A 194 -6.07 -9.84 -24.44
CA PHE A 194 -4.74 -10.40 -24.68
C PHE A 194 -3.64 -9.77 -23.80
N LEU A 195 -3.84 -8.57 -23.27
CA LEU A 195 -2.89 -7.93 -22.35
C LEU A 195 -2.88 -8.59 -20.95
N LEU A 196 -3.90 -9.38 -20.65
CA LEU A 196 -4.08 -10.11 -19.39
C LEU A 196 -4.02 -11.63 -19.61
N ASP A 197 -3.54 -12.09 -20.77
CA ASP A 197 -3.42 -13.51 -21.11
C ASP A 197 -2.09 -14.08 -20.60
N TYR A 198 -1.92 -14.05 -19.28
CA TYR A 198 -0.83 -14.70 -18.58
C TYR A 198 -1.21 -15.04 -17.13
N ASP A 199 -0.51 -15.99 -16.52
CA ASP A 199 -0.63 -16.31 -15.11
C ASP A 199 0.30 -15.41 -14.27
N PRO A 200 -0.24 -14.52 -13.42
CA PRO A 200 0.60 -13.65 -12.58
C PRO A 200 1.46 -14.41 -11.57
N GLN A 201 1.06 -15.62 -11.17
CA GLN A 201 1.87 -16.46 -10.30
C GLN A 201 3.18 -16.83 -11.00
N GLU A 202 3.09 -17.31 -12.25
CA GLU A 202 4.22 -17.74 -13.06
C GLU A 202 5.08 -16.54 -13.52
N LYS A 203 4.44 -15.46 -14.00
CA LYS A 203 5.15 -14.36 -14.65
C LYS A 203 5.63 -13.26 -13.71
N ILE A 204 5.02 -13.09 -12.54
CA ILE A 204 5.34 -12.01 -11.59
C ILE A 204 5.85 -12.58 -10.27
N LEU A 205 5.03 -13.39 -9.58
CA LEU A 205 5.37 -13.80 -8.21
C LEU A 205 6.58 -14.73 -8.14
N MET A 206 6.66 -15.76 -8.99
CA MET A 206 7.76 -16.72 -8.97
C MET A 206 9.13 -16.05 -9.27
N PRO A 207 9.29 -15.24 -10.33
CA PRO A 207 10.55 -14.53 -10.58
C PRO A 207 10.94 -13.61 -9.42
N LEU A 208 9.99 -12.88 -8.84
CA LEU A 208 10.27 -11.98 -7.71
C LEU A 208 10.59 -12.73 -6.43
N ALA A 209 9.98 -13.90 -6.19
CA ALA A 209 10.35 -14.78 -5.07
C ALA A 209 11.79 -15.30 -5.20
N VAL A 210 12.20 -15.69 -6.41
CA VAL A 210 13.58 -16.09 -6.69
C VAL A 210 14.54 -14.92 -6.48
N ALA A 211 14.20 -13.73 -6.99
CA ALA A 211 15.01 -12.53 -6.78
C ALA A 211 15.11 -12.14 -5.29
N LEU A 212 14.02 -12.21 -4.53
CA LEU A 212 14.01 -12.01 -3.07
C LEU A 212 14.92 -13.01 -2.35
N SER A 213 14.90 -14.28 -2.77
CA SER A 213 15.75 -15.32 -2.18
C SER A 213 17.25 -15.05 -2.42
N ASN A 214 17.57 -14.45 -3.57
CA ASN A 214 18.93 -14.07 -3.98
C ASN A 214 19.39 -12.72 -3.40
N LEU A 215 18.50 -11.92 -2.81
CA LEU A 215 18.90 -10.69 -2.15
C LEU A 215 19.83 -10.95 -0.96
N PRO A 216 20.77 -10.03 -0.68
CA PRO A 216 21.57 -10.06 0.53
C PRO A 216 20.73 -10.22 1.79
N SER A 217 21.23 -10.99 2.76
CA SER A 217 20.50 -11.34 4.00
C SER A 217 20.02 -10.13 4.80
N ARG A 218 20.68 -8.98 4.67
CA ARG A 218 20.29 -7.70 5.28
C ARG A 218 18.92 -7.18 4.83
N PHE A 219 18.40 -7.64 3.68
CA PHE A 219 17.08 -7.24 3.18
C PHE A 219 15.98 -8.26 3.49
N LYS A 220 16.32 -9.44 4.04
CA LYS A 220 15.34 -10.48 4.39
C LYS A 220 14.64 -10.22 5.73
N ARG A 221 15.22 -9.37 6.58
CA ARG A 221 14.66 -8.97 7.88
C ARG A 221 15.15 -7.58 8.25
N ALA A 222 14.23 -6.71 8.67
CA ALA A 222 14.58 -5.40 9.20
C ALA A 222 15.29 -5.56 10.56
N ARG A 223 16.57 -5.20 10.63
CA ARG A 223 17.36 -5.18 11.87
C ARG A 223 17.04 -3.91 12.65
N GLY A 224 17.05 -3.98 13.99
CA GLY A 224 16.82 -2.82 14.85
C GLY A 224 17.72 -1.63 14.53
N ILE A 225 17.29 -0.41 14.89
CA ILE A 225 18.04 0.81 14.62
C ILE A 225 19.46 0.70 15.18
N SER A 226 20.42 1.16 14.39
CA SER A 226 21.79 1.35 14.83
C SER A 226 22.21 2.82 14.72
N ARG A 227 23.39 3.16 15.24
CA ARG A 227 23.99 4.48 15.05
C ARG A 227 24.53 4.69 13.62
N ASP A 228 24.63 3.61 12.85
CA ASP A 228 25.09 3.65 11.47
C ASP A 228 23.89 3.89 10.54
N VAL A 229 23.84 5.10 9.95
CA VAL A 229 22.79 5.52 9.02
C VAL A 229 22.66 4.55 7.84
N ARG A 230 23.75 3.92 7.39
CA ARG A 230 23.71 2.97 6.26
C ARG A 230 22.96 1.71 6.61
N GLN A 231 23.16 1.18 7.81
CA GLN A 231 22.40 0.03 8.30
C GLN A 231 20.93 0.38 8.47
N ASN A 232 20.61 1.59 8.94
CA ASN A 232 19.23 2.06 9.03
C ASN A 232 18.59 2.21 7.64
N ARG A 233 19.33 2.67 6.61
CA ARG A 233 18.84 2.69 5.22
C ARG A 233 18.49 1.28 4.74
N CYS A 234 19.36 0.29 5.00
CA CYS A 234 19.10 -1.11 4.66
C CYS A 234 17.91 -1.69 5.43
N GLY A 235 17.78 -1.39 6.73
CA GLY A 235 16.64 -1.79 7.55
C GLY A 235 15.32 -1.19 7.06
N PHE A 236 15.35 0.08 6.63
CA PHE A 236 14.21 0.73 5.99
C PHE A 236 13.86 0.06 4.65
N GLN A 237 14.85 -0.28 3.80
CA GLN A 237 14.57 -1.03 2.58
C GLN A 237 13.98 -2.41 2.88
N ALA A 238 14.49 -3.12 3.89
CA ALA A 238 13.96 -4.43 4.29
C ALA A 238 12.48 -4.33 4.72
N ALA A 239 12.14 -3.34 5.56
CA ALA A 239 10.76 -3.07 5.95
C ALA A 239 9.86 -2.79 4.74
N ASN A 240 10.35 -1.95 3.82
CA ASN A 240 9.60 -1.58 2.61
C ASN A 240 9.43 -2.78 1.65
N ILE A 241 10.44 -3.64 1.51
CA ILE A 241 10.36 -4.90 0.75
C ILE A 241 9.27 -5.79 1.33
N ILE A 242 9.29 -6.02 2.65
CA ILE A 242 8.30 -6.89 3.32
C ILE A 242 6.88 -6.37 3.06
N CYS A 243 6.59 -5.11 3.38
CA CYS A 243 5.25 -4.55 3.20
C CYS A 243 4.79 -4.60 1.74
N THR A 244 5.62 -4.11 0.81
CA THR A 244 5.24 -3.99 -0.60
C THR A 244 5.13 -5.35 -1.29
N TYR A 245 6.01 -6.31 -0.95
CA TYR A 245 5.95 -7.66 -1.49
C TYR A 245 4.67 -8.38 -1.06
N GLN A 246 4.26 -8.20 0.19
CA GLN A 246 3.01 -8.76 0.70
C GLN A 246 1.77 -8.11 0.07
N LEU A 247 1.80 -6.79 -0.17
CA LEU A 247 0.81 -6.09 -1.00
C LEU A 247 0.67 -6.71 -2.38
N MET A 248 1.80 -6.93 -3.06
CA MET A 248 1.81 -7.58 -4.37
C MET A 248 1.25 -9.01 -4.32
N ARG A 249 1.63 -9.83 -3.33
CA ARG A 249 1.07 -11.18 -3.13
C ARG A 249 -0.45 -11.12 -3.02
N MET A 250 -0.98 -10.24 -2.17
CA MET A 250 -2.42 -10.07 -2.00
C MET A 250 -3.10 -9.59 -3.28
N LEU A 251 -2.52 -8.65 -4.02
CA LEU A 251 -3.05 -8.21 -5.32
C LEU A 251 -3.11 -9.36 -6.34
N SER A 252 -2.09 -10.21 -6.39
CA SER A 252 -2.04 -11.33 -7.34
C SER A 252 -3.20 -12.30 -7.19
N PHE A 253 -3.76 -12.40 -5.99
CA PHE A 253 -4.90 -13.28 -5.71
C PHE A 253 -6.19 -12.77 -6.33
N THR A 254 -6.28 -11.48 -6.64
CA THR A 254 -7.42 -10.91 -7.36
C THR A 254 -7.42 -11.30 -8.84
N ALA A 255 -6.30 -11.79 -9.36
CA ALA A 255 -6.16 -12.25 -10.74
C ALA A 255 -6.40 -13.75 -10.92
N ASN A 256 -6.45 -14.53 -9.82
CA ASN A 256 -6.60 -15.98 -9.82
C ASN A 256 -7.90 -16.41 -9.13
N ASP A 257 -8.40 -17.61 -9.42
CA ASP A 257 -9.56 -18.22 -8.75
C ASP A 257 -9.19 -18.73 -7.34
N MET A 258 -8.61 -17.87 -6.49
CA MET A 258 -8.26 -18.23 -5.13
C MET A 258 -9.49 -18.19 -4.21
N THR A 259 -9.54 -19.12 -3.26
CA THR A 259 -10.56 -19.16 -2.21
C THR A 259 -10.35 -18.05 -1.18
N PHE A 260 -11.46 -17.57 -0.59
CA PHE A 260 -11.49 -16.60 0.50
C PHE A 260 -10.58 -17.00 1.69
N HIS A 261 -10.57 -18.29 2.03
CA HIS A 261 -9.77 -18.84 3.12
C HIS A 261 -8.26 -18.58 2.93
N LYS A 262 -7.71 -18.86 1.74
CA LYS A 262 -6.28 -18.63 1.45
C LYS A 262 -5.90 -17.14 1.49
N ALA A 263 -6.82 -16.26 1.10
CA ALA A 263 -6.62 -14.82 1.20
C ALA A 263 -6.50 -14.37 2.67
N CYS A 264 -7.31 -14.94 3.56
CA CYS A 264 -7.24 -14.69 4.99
C CYS A 264 -5.97 -15.28 5.63
N GLU A 265 -5.57 -16.52 5.28
CA GLU A 265 -4.29 -17.10 5.74
C GLU A 265 -3.11 -16.22 5.36
N THR A 266 -3.06 -15.75 4.11
CA THR A 266 -1.98 -14.85 3.66
C THR A 266 -2.01 -13.51 4.41
N ALA A 267 -3.19 -12.98 4.72
CA ALA A 267 -3.30 -11.77 5.54
C ALA A 267 -2.76 -11.98 6.97
N LEU A 268 -2.92 -13.18 7.55
CA LEU A 268 -2.33 -13.51 8.86
C LEU A 268 -0.81 -13.64 8.80
N GLU A 269 -0.27 -14.36 7.79
CA GLU A 269 1.19 -14.43 7.55
C GLU A 269 1.80 -13.03 7.44
N LEU A 270 1.10 -12.15 6.73
CA LEU A 270 1.49 -10.76 6.55
C LEU A 270 1.51 -9.98 7.85
N ILE A 271 0.47 -10.11 8.69
CA ILE A 271 0.41 -9.44 10.00
C ILE A 271 1.60 -9.89 10.86
N GLU A 272 1.95 -11.18 10.83
CA GLU A 272 3.11 -11.71 11.53
C GLU A 272 4.42 -11.09 11.02
N GLU A 273 4.63 -11.04 9.70
CA GLU A 273 5.84 -10.45 9.11
C GLU A 273 5.98 -8.96 9.43
N ILE A 274 4.89 -8.18 9.33
CA ILE A 274 4.90 -6.75 9.64
C ILE A 274 5.14 -6.51 11.13
N SER A 275 4.57 -7.35 12.00
CA SER A 275 4.79 -7.27 13.46
C SER A 275 6.25 -7.51 13.86
N ALA A 276 7.03 -8.19 13.01
CA ALA A 276 8.46 -8.40 13.23
C ALA A 276 9.34 -7.21 12.82
N ILE A 277 8.78 -6.20 12.15
CA ILE A 277 9.50 -4.98 11.73
C ILE A 277 9.65 -4.04 12.93
N PRO A 278 10.85 -3.51 13.21
CA PRO A 278 11.03 -2.49 14.24
C PRO A 278 10.13 -1.27 14.02
N LEU A 279 9.44 -0.84 15.08
CA LEU A 279 8.40 0.20 15.06
C LEU A 279 8.89 1.51 14.43
N GLU A 280 10.17 1.82 14.57
CA GLU A 280 10.73 3.06 14.09
C GLU A 280 10.83 3.11 12.56
N TYR A 281 10.99 1.97 11.88
CA TYR A 281 10.88 1.94 10.42
C TYR A 281 9.44 2.11 9.97
N LEU A 282 8.48 1.47 10.65
CA LEU A 282 7.04 1.64 10.36
C LEU A 282 6.62 3.10 10.55
N ARG A 283 7.12 3.75 11.61
CA ARG A 283 6.95 5.19 11.84
C ARG A 283 7.59 6.04 10.75
N ALA A 284 8.82 5.70 10.32
CA ALA A 284 9.50 6.42 9.25
C ALA A 284 8.83 6.26 7.87
N MET A 285 8.16 5.13 7.63
CA MET A 285 7.32 4.92 6.45
C MET A 285 6.04 5.77 6.51
N GLY A 286 5.51 6.01 7.72
CA GLY A 286 4.39 6.92 7.93
C GLY A 286 3.09 6.43 7.29
N LEU A 287 2.33 7.35 6.67
CA LEU A 287 1.07 7.04 6.00
C LEU A 287 1.23 5.98 4.89
N ALA A 288 2.42 5.86 4.30
CA ALA A 288 2.74 4.81 3.34
C ALA A 288 2.34 3.42 3.83
N MET A 289 2.77 3.09 5.04
CA MET A 289 2.59 1.77 5.62
C MET A 289 1.10 1.52 5.93
N LEU A 290 0.37 2.54 6.40
CA LEU A 290 -1.08 2.42 6.60
C LEU A 290 -1.83 2.20 5.29
N GLN A 291 -1.38 2.82 4.20
CA GLN A 291 -1.96 2.61 2.87
C GLN A 291 -1.70 1.20 2.34
N GLU A 292 -0.50 0.65 2.55
CA GLU A 292 -0.19 -0.75 2.27
C GLU A 292 -1.13 -1.68 3.05
N LEU A 293 -1.33 -1.43 4.36
CA LEU A 293 -2.24 -2.19 5.21
C LEU A 293 -3.71 -2.09 4.77
N ALA A 294 -4.17 -0.88 4.44
CA ALA A 294 -5.52 -0.64 3.96
C ALA A 294 -5.80 -1.37 2.63
N GLY A 295 -4.79 -1.50 1.77
CA GLY A 295 -4.85 -2.29 0.54
C GLY A 295 -5.31 -3.73 0.80
N PHE A 296 -4.86 -4.35 1.89
CA PHE A 296 -5.28 -5.71 2.27
C PHE A 296 -6.75 -5.79 2.62
N GLY A 297 -7.27 -4.83 3.38
CA GLY A 297 -8.68 -4.76 3.73
C GLY A 297 -9.58 -4.70 2.49
N HIS A 298 -9.21 -3.87 1.51
CA HIS A 298 -9.97 -3.76 0.25
C HIS A 298 -9.92 -5.03 -0.59
N ILE A 299 -8.76 -5.69 -0.64
CA ILE A 299 -8.60 -6.95 -1.36
C ILE A 299 -9.43 -8.05 -0.69
N LEU A 300 -9.36 -8.19 0.64
CA LEU A 300 -10.18 -9.14 1.40
C LEU A 300 -11.68 -8.91 1.19
N SER A 301 -12.13 -7.66 1.26
CA SER A 301 -13.53 -7.28 0.98
C SER A 301 -13.96 -7.66 -0.45
N SER A 302 -13.05 -7.64 -1.43
CA SER A 302 -13.38 -8.00 -2.82
C SER A 302 -13.60 -9.50 -3.05
N PHE A 303 -13.09 -10.36 -2.17
CA PHE A 303 -13.40 -11.80 -2.21
C PHE A 303 -14.80 -12.10 -1.66
N ILE A 304 -15.40 -11.16 -0.93
CA ILE A 304 -16.76 -11.26 -0.44
C ILE A 304 -17.69 -10.91 -1.61
N LYS A 305 -18.31 -11.93 -2.22
CA LYS A 305 -19.22 -11.76 -3.36
C LYS A 305 -20.69 -12.02 -2.99
N LYS A 306 -20.93 -12.69 -1.86
CA LYS A 306 -22.24 -13.12 -1.33
C LYS A 306 -22.16 -13.20 0.19
N GLU A 307 -23.25 -13.59 0.83
CA GLU A 307 -23.29 -13.86 2.27
C GLU A 307 -22.21 -14.88 2.66
N LEU A 308 -21.52 -14.64 3.79
CA LEU A 308 -20.45 -15.51 4.27
C LEU A 308 -21.01 -16.53 5.27
N PRO A 309 -20.67 -17.82 5.16
CA PRO A 309 -21.00 -18.80 6.19
C PRO A 309 -20.26 -18.44 7.49
N ARG A 310 -20.85 -18.80 8.64
CA ARG A 310 -20.30 -18.48 9.97
C ARG A 310 -18.83 -18.86 10.15
N SER A 311 -18.37 -19.97 9.58
CA SER A 311 -16.96 -20.42 9.65
C SER A 311 -16.02 -19.46 8.93
N ASP A 312 -16.40 -18.99 7.74
CA ASP A 312 -15.61 -18.04 6.95
C ASP A 312 -15.60 -16.67 7.62
N TYR A 313 -16.73 -16.25 8.19
CA TYR A 313 -16.78 -15.05 9.01
C TYR A 313 -15.86 -15.16 10.23
N GLN A 314 -15.82 -16.30 10.95
CA GLN A 314 -14.92 -16.47 12.10
C GLN A 314 -13.45 -16.29 11.69
N HIS A 315 -13.09 -16.74 10.49
CA HIS A 315 -11.75 -16.58 9.95
C HIS A 315 -11.47 -15.10 9.60
N LEU A 316 -12.40 -14.44 8.90
CA LEU A 316 -12.34 -12.98 8.62
C LEU A 316 -12.22 -12.16 9.91
N ARG A 317 -13.05 -12.47 10.90
CA ARG A 317 -13.06 -11.85 12.23
C ARG A 317 -11.68 -11.95 12.88
N THR A 318 -11.05 -13.12 12.82
CA THR A 318 -9.70 -13.33 13.36
C THR A 318 -8.70 -12.41 12.67
N VAL A 319 -8.71 -12.35 11.33
CA VAL A 319 -7.86 -11.42 10.55
C VAL A 319 -8.09 -9.97 10.97
N MET A 320 -9.34 -9.54 11.07
CA MET A 320 -9.69 -8.15 11.42
C MET A 320 -9.26 -7.79 12.83
N LEU A 321 -9.37 -8.71 13.79
CA LEU A 321 -8.90 -8.51 15.16
C LEU A 321 -7.38 -8.43 15.23
N CYS A 322 -6.66 -9.36 14.61
CA CYS A 322 -5.19 -9.32 14.55
C CYS A 322 -4.69 -8.03 13.88
N MET A 323 -5.36 -7.57 12.83
CA MET A 323 -5.06 -6.30 12.19
C MET A 323 -5.33 -5.10 13.12
N SER A 324 -6.42 -5.13 13.88
CA SER A 324 -6.72 -4.09 14.86
C SER A 324 -5.69 -4.01 15.99
N GLU A 325 -5.14 -5.15 16.42
CA GLU A 325 -4.06 -5.22 17.42
C GLU A 325 -2.75 -4.66 16.85
N LEU A 326 -2.41 -5.00 15.61
CA LEU A 326 -1.26 -4.42 14.91
C LEU A 326 -1.38 -2.90 14.83
N LEU A 327 -2.55 -2.37 14.45
CA LEU A 327 -2.80 -0.93 14.36
C LEU A 327 -2.74 -0.23 15.72
N GLU A 328 -3.18 -0.87 16.79
CA GLU A 328 -3.03 -0.34 18.16
C GLU A 328 -1.57 -0.26 18.60
N ASN A 329 -0.75 -1.26 18.26
CA ASN A 329 0.68 -1.19 18.50
C ASN A 329 1.33 0.00 17.75
N LEU A 330 0.80 0.32 16.57
CA LEU A 330 1.23 1.44 15.74
C LEU A 330 0.65 2.80 16.18
N ALA A 331 -0.41 2.81 16.98
CA ALA A 331 -1.09 4.02 17.44
C ALA A 331 -0.16 4.97 18.22
N SER A 332 0.83 4.40 18.91
CA SER A 332 1.86 5.16 19.64
C SER A 332 2.69 6.08 18.74
N CYS A 333 2.71 5.82 17.43
CA CYS A 333 3.50 6.59 16.47
C CYS A 333 2.74 7.08 15.24
N LEU A 334 1.51 6.58 15.01
CA LEU A 334 0.67 6.94 13.88
C LEU A 334 -0.77 7.11 14.38
N SER A 335 -1.21 8.35 14.58
CA SER A 335 -2.56 8.65 15.10
C SER A 335 -3.67 8.04 14.24
N ALA A 336 -3.49 8.06 12.92
CA ALA A 336 -4.39 7.43 11.94
C ALA A 336 -4.55 5.91 12.15
N ALA A 337 -3.51 5.22 12.67
CA ALA A 337 -3.59 3.79 12.96
C ALA A 337 -4.57 3.51 14.11
N ALA A 338 -4.57 4.37 15.13
CA ALA A 338 -5.44 4.23 16.30
C ALA A 338 -6.92 4.31 15.89
N GLU A 339 -7.25 5.24 15.00
CA GLU A 339 -8.61 5.42 14.50
C GLU A 339 -9.04 4.23 13.61
N ALA A 340 -8.18 3.81 12.68
CA ALA A 340 -8.45 2.63 11.84
C ALA A 340 -8.66 1.36 12.70
N GLY A 341 -7.84 1.15 13.73
CA GLY A 341 -7.98 0.02 14.65
C GLY A 341 -9.31 0.03 15.41
N ARG A 342 -9.74 1.20 15.92
CA ARG A 342 -11.05 1.34 16.59
C ARG A 342 -12.21 1.02 15.66
N ARG A 343 -12.17 1.52 14.42
CA ARG A 343 -13.22 1.28 13.42
C ARG A 343 -13.34 -0.21 13.08
N LEU A 344 -12.21 -0.90 12.88
CA LEU A 344 -12.21 -2.34 12.65
C LEU A 344 -12.83 -3.11 13.81
N ARG A 345 -12.52 -2.75 15.07
CA ARG A 345 -13.13 -3.39 16.24
C ARG A 345 -14.63 -3.15 16.32
N ALA A 346 -15.07 -1.90 16.19
CA ALA A 346 -16.49 -1.56 16.23
C ALA A 346 -17.31 -2.32 15.18
N TYR A 347 -16.72 -2.52 14.00
CA TYR A 347 -17.32 -3.29 12.92
C TYR A 347 -17.38 -4.79 13.20
N VAL A 348 -16.32 -5.37 13.76
CA VAL A 348 -16.36 -6.75 14.26
C VAL A 348 -17.43 -6.93 15.33
N GLU A 349 -17.56 -5.99 16.27
CA GLU A 349 -18.58 -6.02 17.32
C GLU A 349 -20.01 -5.91 16.78
N GLU A 350 -20.22 -5.16 15.70
CA GLU A 350 -21.51 -5.07 15.01
C GLU A 350 -21.91 -6.40 14.38
N ILE A 351 -20.99 -7.05 13.67
CA ILE A 351 -21.28 -8.34 13.05
C ILE A 351 -21.40 -9.45 14.11
N ASP A 352 -20.60 -9.40 15.19
CA ASP A 352 -20.73 -10.33 16.31
C ASP A 352 -22.09 -10.21 17.02
N ARG A 353 -22.65 -9.00 17.15
CA ARG A 353 -24.01 -8.80 17.68
C ARG A 353 -25.07 -9.40 16.78
N PHE A 354 -24.90 -9.30 15.46
CA PHE A 354 -25.81 -9.94 14.49
C PHE A 354 -25.78 -11.46 14.58
N LEU A 355 -24.60 -12.06 14.79
CA LEU A 355 -24.41 -13.51 14.94
C LEU A 355 -24.61 -14.04 16.38
N GLY A 356 -24.96 -13.15 17.31
CA GLY A 356 -25.31 -13.52 18.67
C GLY A 356 -26.51 -14.49 18.68
N PRO A 357 -26.64 -15.34 19.70
CA PRO A 357 -27.78 -16.25 19.78
C PRO A 357 -29.08 -15.45 19.75
N THR A 358 -29.91 -15.68 18.74
CA THR A 358 -31.31 -15.24 18.75
C THR A 358 -31.91 -15.79 20.02
N VAL A 359 -32.23 -14.93 20.99
CA VAL A 359 -33.05 -15.35 22.13
C VAL A 359 -34.38 -15.75 21.52
N CYS A 360 -34.59 -17.05 21.31
CA CYS A 360 -35.93 -17.59 21.10
C CYS A 360 -36.75 -17.09 22.30
N PRO A 361 -37.77 -16.24 22.10
CA PRO A 361 -38.70 -15.97 23.18
C PRO A 361 -39.27 -17.33 23.55
N GLU A 362 -39.03 -17.75 24.79
CA GLU A 362 -39.49 -18.99 25.36
C GLU A 362 -40.90 -19.26 24.86
N SER A 363 -41.04 -20.33 24.07
CA SER A 363 -42.33 -20.87 23.70
C SER A 363 -43.08 -21.09 25.01
N ARG A 364 -44.10 -20.26 25.25
CA ARG A 364 -45.04 -20.46 26.36
C ARG A 364 -45.50 -21.91 26.30
N GLU A 365 -45.08 -22.69 27.30
CA GLU A 365 -45.58 -24.03 27.53
C GLU A 365 -47.09 -23.93 27.78
N THR A 366 -47.88 -24.10 26.73
CA THR A 366 -49.24 -24.58 26.87
C THR A 366 -49.17 -26.09 26.95
N ASN A 367 -49.21 -26.59 28.18
CA ASN A 367 -49.52 -27.97 28.49
C ASN A 367 -50.85 -28.34 27.83
N ASP A 368 -50.81 -29.12 26.76
CA ASP A 368 -51.92 -29.99 26.40
C ASP A 368 -51.36 -31.37 26.03
N VAL A 369 -51.78 -32.33 26.86
CA VAL A 369 -51.46 -33.74 26.75
C VAL A 369 -52.26 -34.33 25.60
N GLN A 370 -51.59 -34.91 24.60
CA GLN A 370 -52.20 -35.96 23.80
C GLN A 370 -51.14 -36.93 23.24
N GLU A 371 -51.29 -38.19 23.63
CA GLU A 371 -50.58 -39.35 23.13
C GLU A 371 -50.64 -39.45 21.60
N PHE A 372 -49.50 -39.71 20.96
CA PHE A 372 -49.47 -40.46 19.71
C PHE A 372 -48.20 -41.29 19.60
N ASP A 373 -48.40 -42.56 19.26
CA ASP A 373 -47.43 -43.64 19.11
C ASP A 373 -46.74 -43.60 17.73
N GLY A 374 -45.49 -44.06 17.67
CA GLY A 374 -44.88 -44.55 16.43
C GLY A 374 -43.75 -43.73 15.77
N ALA A 375 -42.62 -44.44 15.63
CA ALA A 375 -41.57 -44.32 14.61
C ALA A 375 -40.46 -43.25 14.74
N VAL A 376 -39.25 -43.80 14.86
CA VAL A 376 -37.94 -43.15 14.81
C VAL A 376 -37.75 -42.37 13.51
N ALA A 377 -37.56 -41.06 13.64
CA ALA A 377 -36.70 -40.29 12.74
C ALA A 377 -35.73 -39.49 13.62
N ARG A 378 -34.48 -39.96 13.75
CA ARG A 378 -33.37 -39.09 14.16
C ARG A 378 -33.19 -38.06 13.04
N ALA A 379 -33.92 -36.96 13.12
CA ALA A 379 -33.54 -35.75 12.42
C ALA A 379 -32.20 -35.33 13.02
N GLN A 380 -31.11 -35.52 12.25
CA GLN A 380 -29.92 -34.70 12.46
C GLN A 380 -30.41 -33.25 12.37
N PRO A 381 -30.12 -32.38 13.36
CA PRO A 381 -30.40 -30.98 13.18
C PRO A 381 -29.57 -30.55 11.98
N TYR A 382 -30.25 -30.20 10.88
CA TYR A 382 -29.66 -29.36 9.86
C TYR A 382 -29.11 -28.16 10.64
N LEU A 383 -27.78 -28.08 10.78
CA LEU A 383 -27.13 -26.84 11.18
C LEU A 383 -27.54 -25.86 10.08
N GLU A 384 -28.54 -25.03 10.35
CA GLU A 384 -28.77 -23.83 9.56
C GLU A 384 -27.44 -23.08 9.59
N GLU A 385 -26.70 -23.14 8.48
CA GLU A 385 -25.53 -22.31 8.31
C GLU A 385 -26.01 -20.88 8.46
N THR A 386 -25.65 -20.26 9.58
CA THR A 386 -25.95 -18.84 9.80
C THR A 386 -25.04 -18.07 8.88
N PHE A 387 -25.61 -17.27 7.99
CA PHE A 387 -24.87 -16.45 7.05
C PHE A 387 -24.79 -15.00 7.53
N VAL A 388 -23.66 -14.34 7.28
CA VAL A 388 -23.52 -12.90 7.44
C VAL A 388 -23.90 -12.23 6.13
N PRO A 389 -24.94 -11.37 6.09
CA PRO A 389 -25.36 -10.66 4.90
C PRO A 389 -24.22 -9.85 4.28
N PHE A 390 -24.19 -9.81 2.95
CA PHE A 390 -23.14 -9.09 2.22
C PHE A 390 -23.13 -7.59 2.53
N GLU A 391 -24.30 -7.01 2.81
CA GLU A 391 -24.49 -5.60 3.15
C GLU A 391 -23.70 -5.19 4.40
N LEU A 392 -23.60 -6.11 5.37
CA LEU A 392 -22.77 -5.91 6.56
C LEU A 392 -21.28 -5.98 6.25
N LEU A 393 -20.89 -6.52 5.10
CA LEU A 393 -19.51 -6.82 4.67
C LEU A 393 -19.02 -5.95 3.50
N GLN A 394 -19.89 -5.09 2.95
CA GLN A 394 -19.70 -4.42 1.66
C GLN A 394 -18.42 -3.58 1.59
N ARG A 395 -17.97 -3.02 2.72
CA ARG A 395 -16.69 -2.34 2.85
C ARG A 395 -16.17 -2.46 4.28
N ILE A 396 -15.10 -3.24 4.47
CA ILE A 396 -14.33 -3.18 5.71
C ILE A 396 -13.95 -1.70 5.95
N PRO A 397 -14.24 -1.11 7.13
CA PRO A 397 -14.17 0.33 7.34
C PRO A 397 -12.72 0.81 7.50
N TRP A 398 -12.03 0.84 6.38
CA TRP A 398 -10.73 1.49 6.20
C TRP A 398 -10.97 2.90 5.67
N ASP A 399 -10.38 3.88 6.35
CA ASP A 399 -10.66 5.28 6.05
C ASP A 399 -10.03 5.70 4.72
N TRP A 400 -10.88 6.21 3.82
CA TRP A 400 -10.47 6.98 2.65
C TRP A 400 -10.53 8.48 2.92
N ASP A 401 -10.81 8.94 4.14
CA ASP A 401 -10.91 10.39 4.47
C ASP A 401 -9.62 11.19 4.22
N TRP A 402 -8.52 10.54 3.83
CA TRP A 402 -7.35 11.18 3.21
C TRP A 402 -7.61 11.66 1.75
N ALA A 403 -8.76 11.34 1.17
CA ALA A 403 -9.13 11.51 -0.24
C ALA A 403 -10.61 11.90 -0.47
N GLU A 404 -11.42 12.16 0.56
CA GLU A 404 -12.87 12.48 0.45
C GLU A 404 -13.23 13.84 -0.23
N HIS A 405 -12.33 14.37 -1.07
CA HIS A 405 -12.69 15.41 -2.05
C HIS A 405 -12.66 14.93 -3.51
N ALA A 406 -12.51 13.63 -3.77
CA ALA A 406 -12.49 13.10 -5.15
C ALA A 406 -13.81 12.46 -5.63
N GLN A 407 -14.94 12.61 -4.91
CA GLN A 407 -16.26 12.26 -5.44
C GLN A 407 -16.94 13.47 -6.08
N VAL A 408 -16.63 13.72 -7.35
CA VAL A 408 -17.61 14.18 -8.34
C VAL A 408 -17.22 13.57 -9.70
N PHE A 409 -18.10 12.67 -10.18
CA PHE A 409 -18.16 11.90 -11.44
C PHE A 409 -17.53 10.50 -11.48
#